data_AF-A0A8C1VS08-F1
#
_entry.id   AF-A0A8C1VS08-F1
#
_cell.length_a   1.000
_cell.length_b   1.000
_cell.length_c   1.000
_cell.angle_alpha   90.00
_cell.angle_beta   90.00
_cell.angle_gamma   90.00
#
_symmetry.space_group_name_H-M   'P 1'
#
loop_
_entity.id
_entity.type
_entity.pdbx_description
1 polymer ?
#
loop_
_entity_poly.entity_id
_entity_poly.type
_entity_poly.pdbx_seq_one_letter_code
_entity_poly.pdbx_strand_id
1 'polypeptide(L)'
;MYSGHLPPGLTEKHVSLDKWQKFKELQRAKVDQRMKETQRKRKKEGTCHPVSLPSEPEEKQEEHWKELMQYFGINDRLKPPPCSRPPRTVTMISRAIAEGDYGKAEELSDRLATRELAVKIAQAADCRDFARTKQEAEASQPAQKRRKQIAWGFKAKKRWETKSNMGFM
;
A
#
# COMPACT_ATOMS: atom_id res chain seq x y z
N MET A 1 -6.21 56.11 -30.83
CA MET A 1 -7.66 56.29 -30.69
C MET A 1 -8.37 55.18 -31.44
N TYR A 2 -8.91 54.19 -30.74
CA TYR A 2 -9.98 53.32 -31.22
C TYR A 2 -10.81 52.95 -29.99
N SER A 3 -11.95 53.63 -29.86
CA SER A 3 -12.92 53.43 -28.79
C SER A 3 -13.82 52.24 -29.16
N GLY A 4 -13.64 51.12 -28.47
CA GLY A 4 -14.57 49.99 -28.53
C GLY A 4 -15.70 50.18 -27.53
N HIS A 5 -16.84 50.65 -28.02
CA HIS A 5 -18.11 50.73 -27.28
C HIS A 5 -18.62 49.31 -27.00
N LEU A 6 -18.75 48.92 -25.72
CA LEU A 6 -19.43 47.69 -25.30
C LEU A 6 -20.92 47.99 -24.99
N PRO A 7 -21.87 47.06 -25.24
CA PRO A 7 -23.30 47.32 -25.16
C PRO A 7 -23.82 47.38 -23.70
N PRO A 8 -24.90 48.13 -23.44
CA PRO A 8 -25.41 48.35 -22.09
C PRO A 8 -26.41 47.26 -21.71
N GLY A 9 -26.12 46.46 -20.68
CA GLY A 9 -27.14 45.58 -20.12
C GLY A 9 -26.69 44.31 -19.42
N LEU A 10 -25.64 44.34 -18.59
CA LEU A 10 -25.48 43.39 -17.49
C LEU A 10 -24.89 44.15 -16.31
N THR A 11 -25.69 44.30 -15.24
CA THR A 11 -25.29 44.97 -14.01
C THR A 11 -24.19 44.17 -13.31
N GLU A 12 -22.94 44.41 -13.68
CA GLU A 12 -21.79 44.01 -12.88
C GLU A 12 -21.84 44.80 -11.59
N LYS A 13 -22.19 44.12 -10.49
CA LYS A 13 -22.09 44.67 -9.14
C LYS A 13 -20.62 45.02 -8.93
N HIS A 14 -20.25 46.28 -9.11
CA HIS A 14 -18.92 46.80 -8.80
C HIS A 14 -18.67 46.56 -7.31
N VAL A 15 -18.01 45.43 -7.00
CA VAL A 15 -17.50 45.18 -5.66
C VAL A 15 -16.42 46.24 -5.45
N SER A 16 -16.66 47.16 -4.51
CA SER A 16 -15.67 48.16 -4.12
C SER A 16 -14.32 47.47 -3.89
N LEU A 17 -13.24 48.07 -4.40
CA LEU A 17 -11.88 47.52 -4.37
C LEU A 17 -11.49 47.06 -2.96
N ASP A 18 -11.88 47.83 -1.94
CA ASP A 18 -11.67 47.53 -0.52
C ASP A 18 -12.36 46.24 -0.08
N LYS A 19 -13.58 45.98 -0.57
CA LYS A 19 -14.32 44.74 -0.26
C LYS A 19 -13.67 43.53 -0.96
N TRP A 20 -13.14 43.72 -2.16
CA TRP A 20 -12.41 42.68 -2.88
C TRP A 20 -11.05 42.37 -2.23
N GLN A 21 -10.37 43.39 -1.74
CA GLN A 21 -9.10 43.25 -1.04
C GLN A 21 -9.29 42.55 0.31
N LYS A 22 -10.32 42.94 1.08
CA LYS A 22 -10.75 42.21 2.29
C LYS A 22 -11.12 40.76 1.99
N PHE A 23 -11.76 40.48 0.85
CA PHE A 23 -12.07 39.10 0.47
C PHE A 23 -10.81 38.27 0.23
N LYS A 24 -9.80 38.83 -0.44
CA LYS A 24 -8.50 38.15 -0.63
C LYS A 24 -7.76 37.92 0.69
N GLU A 25 -7.81 38.88 1.60
CA GLU A 25 -7.25 38.73 2.96
C GLU A 25 -7.95 37.63 3.75
N LEU A 26 -9.29 37.54 3.67
CA LEU A 26 -10.06 36.47 4.30
C LEU A 26 -9.74 35.09 3.71
N GLN A 27 -9.50 34.99 2.39
CA GLN A 27 -9.04 33.76 1.76
C GLN A 27 -7.67 33.32 2.29
N ARG A 28 -6.71 34.26 2.42
CA ARG A 28 -5.38 33.99 3.00
C ARG A 28 -5.49 33.55 4.46
N ALA A 29 -6.27 34.27 5.27
CA ALA A 29 -6.49 33.93 6.68
C ALA A 29 -7.11 32.55 6.87
N LYS A 30 -8.02 32.12 5.96
CA LYS A 30 -8.61 30.77 5.99
C LYS A 30 -7.61 29.68 5.65
N VAL A 31 -6.68 29.93 4.73
CA VAL A 31 -5.58 29.01 4.42
C VAL A 31 -4.62 28.90 5.60
N ASP A 32 -4.27 30.02 6.24
CA ASP A 32 -3.42 30.03 7.43
C ASP A 32 -4.08 29.32 8.62
N GLN A 33 -5.39 29.48 8.79
CA GLN A 33 -6.15 28.77 9.82
C GLN A 33 -6.18 27.26 9.55
N ARG A 34 -6.35 26.83 8.30
CA ARG A 34 -6.24 25.41 7.90
C ARG A 34 -4.85 24.84 8.15
N MET A 35 -3.79 25.62 7.91
CA MET A 35 -2.41 25.22 8.21
C MET A 35 -2.16 25.10 9.72
N LYS A 36 -2.69 26.03 10.52
CA LYS A 36 -2.59 25.97 11.99
C LYS A 36 -3.41 24.82 12.60
N GLU A 37 -4.58 24.51 12.03
CA GLU A 37 -5.40 23.35 12.46
C GLU A 37 -4.74 22.02 12.12
N THR A 38 -4.14 21.87 10.93
CA THR A 38 -3.36 20.67 10.58
C THR A 38 -2.13 20.50 11.47
N GLN A 39 -1.44 21.58 11.82
CA GLN A 39 -0.33 21.54 12.79
C GLN A 39 -0.80 21.20 14.21
N ARG A 40 -1.94 21.73 14.68
CA ARG A 40 -2.51 21.40 16.00
C ARG A 40 -3.03 19.97 16.08
N LYS A 41 -3.61 19.42 15.02
CA LYS A 41 -4.01 18.00 14.95
C LYS A 41 -2.80 17.06 15.01
N ARG A 42 -1.72 17.37 14.28
CA ARG A 42 -0.45 16.62 14.34
C ARG A 42 0.22 16.62 15.72
N LYS A 43 -0.09 17.60 16.59
CA LYS A 43 0.49 17.69 17.94
C LYS A 43 -0.34 16.99 19.02
N LYS A 44 -1.56 16.55 18.70
CA LYS A 44 -2.52 15.99 19.68
C LYS A 44 -2.89 14.52 19.41
N GLU A 45 -2.66 14.02 18.21
CA GLU A 45 -2.55 12.58 17.96
C GLU A 45 -1.14 12.12 18.36
N GLY A 46 -1.10 11.13 19.25
CA GLY A 46 0.07 10.79 20.05
C GLY A 46 1.31 10.40 19.26
N THR A 47 2.44 10.53 19.96
CA THR A 47 3.70 9.83 19.79
C THR A 47 3.71 8.71 18.73
N CYS A 48 3.79 9.09 17.47
CA CYS A 48 4.75 8.47 16.59
C CYS A 48 5.91 9.45 16.57
N HIS A 49 6.97 9.14 17.31
CA HIS A 49 8.27 9.66 16.94
C HIS A 49 8.37 9.52 15.41
N PRO A 50 8.73 10.56 14.64
CA PRO A 50 9.50 10.24 13.47
C PRO A 50 10.68 9.49 14.08
N VAL A 51 10.70 8.16 13.92
CA VAL A 51 11.96 7.45 14.05
C VAL A 51 12.77 8.08 12.92
N SER A 52 13.47 9.16 13.26
CA SER A 52 14.78 9.44 12.70
C SER A 52 15.54 8.18 12.99
N LEU A 53 15.38 7.22 12.08
CA LEU A 53 16.27 6.08 12.01
C LEU A 53 17.65 6.74 12.02
N PRO A 54 18.54 6.40 12.96
CA PRO A 54 19.93 6.74 12.74
C PRO A 54 20.24 6.28 11.33
N SER A 55 20.86 7.14 10.53
CA SER A 55 21.23 6.82 9.16
C SER A 55 22.06 5.54 9.22
N GLU A 56 21.40 4.39 9.06
CA GLU A 56 22.07 3.12 8.90
C GLU A 56 22.96 3.30 7.66
N PRO A 57 24.21 2.84 7.69
CA PRO A 57 25.13 3.01 6.57
C PRO A 57 24.44 2.53 5.28
N GLU A 58 24.58 3.30 4.21
CA GLU A 58 23.91 3.07 2.91
C GLU A 58 24.05 1.60 2.45
N GLU A 59 25.17 0.96 2.78
CA GLU A 59 25.43 -0.47 2.60
C GLU A 59 24.32 -1.37 3.15
N LYS A 60 23.81 -1.14 4.36
CA LYS A 60 22.73 -1.94 4.96
C LYS A 60 21.39 -1.71 4.26
N GLN A 61 21.16 -0.50 3.74
CA GLN A 61 19.95 -0.22 2.96
C GLN A 61 19.99 -0.92 1.61
N GLU A 62 21.15 -0.96 0.97
CA GLU A 62 21.35 -1.73 -0.26
C GLU A 62 21.17 -3.22 -0.05
N GLU A 63 21.72 -3.78 1.03
CA GLU A 63 21.53 -5.19 1.38
C GLU A 63 20.05 -5.51 1.62
N HIS A 64 19.34 -4.65 2.36
CA HIS A 64 17.90 -4.79 2.58
C HIS A 64 17.13 -4.77 1.26
N TRP A 65 17.52 -3.90 0.33
CA TRP A 65 16.90 -3.80 -0.98
C TRP A 65 17.18 -5.02 -1.85
N LYS A 66 18.42 -5.53 -1.83
CA LYS A 66 18.81 -6.77 -2.53
C LYS A 66 18.04 -7.97 -2.00
N GLU A 67 17.89 -8.09 -0.68
CA GLU A 67 17.07 -9.14 -0.04
C GLU A 67 15.61 -9.03 -0.49
N LEU A 68 15.04 -7.83 -0.47
CA LEU A 68 13.63 -7.62 -0.84
C LEU A 68 13.37 -7.94 -2.33
N MET A 69 14.31 -7.58 -3.21
CA MET A 69 14.23 -7.86 -4.64
C MET A 69 14.07 -9.35 -4.97
N GLN A 70 14.58 -10.25 -4.12
CA GLN A 70 14.41 -11.69 -4.28
C GLN A 70 12.92 -12.12 -4.26
N TYR A 71 12.06 -11.38 -3.55
CA TYR A 71 10.64 -11.69 -3.40
C TYR A 71 9.76 -11.09 -4.51
N PHE A 72 10.32 -10.26 -5.39
CA PHE A 72 9.58 -9.71 -6.52
C PHE A 72 9.19 -10.82 -7.52
N GLY A 73 7.96 -10.78 -8.01
CA GLY A 73 7.49 -11.65 -9.09
C GLY A 73 7.14 -13.09 -8.69
N ILE A 74 7.49 -13.55 -7.48
CA ILE A 74 7.15 -14.91 -7.01
C ILE A 74 5.64 -15.16 -7.06
N ASN A 75 4.84 -14.15 -6.70
CA ASN A 75 3.38 -14.23 -6.64
C ASN A 75 2.67 -13.83 -7.95
N ASP A 76 3.40 -13.54 -9.03
CA ASP A 76 2.77 -13.11 -10.30
C ASP A 76 1.87 -14.19 -10.90
N ARG A 77 2.15 -15.46 -10.61
CA ARG A 77 1.33 -16.61 -11.02
C ARG A 77 -0.04 -16.64 -10.35
N LEU A 78 -0.19 -16.00 -9.19
CA LEU A 78 -1.45 -15.93 -8.44
C LEU A 78 -2.33 -14.77 -8.92
N LYS A 79 -1.81 -13.91 -9.81
CA LYS A 79 -2.60 -12.81 -10.36
C LYS A 79 -3.67 -13.40 -11.28
N PRO A 80 -4.91 -12.89 -11.20
CA PRO A 80 -5.95 -13.31 -12.13
C PRO A 80 -5.50 -13.01 -13.56
N PRO A 81 -5.96 -13.79 -14.55
CA PRO A 81 -5.66 -13.52 -15.95
C PRO A 81 -6.08 -12.09 -16.30
N PRO A 82 -5.37 -11.43 -17.23
CA PRO A 82 -5.69 -10.06 -17.64
C PRO A 82 -7.19 -9.94 -17.97
N CYS A 83 -7.89 -9.10 -17.22
CA CYS A 83 -9.31 -8.85 -17.48
C CYS A 83 -9.44 -8.15 -18.85
N SER A 84 -10.46 -8.51 -19.63
CA SER A 84 -10.74 -7.91 -20.94
C SER A 84 -10.96 -6.40 -20.90
N ARG A 85 -11.32 -5.84 -19.72
CA ARG A 85 -11.52 -4.40 -19.53
C ARG A 85 -10.27 -3.74 -18.96
N PRO A 86 -9.74 -2.69 -19.61
CA PRO A 86 -8.59 -1.97 -19.08
C PRO A 86 -8.95 -1.28 -17.76
N PRO A 87 -7.98 -1.14 -16.84
CA PRO A 87 -8.15 -0.35 -15.63
C PRO A 87 -8.58 1.08 -15.95
N ARG A 88 -9.42 1.69 -15.08
CA ARG A 88 -9.90 3.07 -15.24
C ARG A 88 -8.78 4.11 -15.35
N THR A 89 -7.61 3.84 -14.78
CA THR A 89 -6.45 4.73 -14.85
C THR A 89 -5.83 4.77 -16.24
N VAL A 90 -5.75 3.62 -16.92
CA VAL A 90 -5.27 3.51 -18.30
C VAL A 90 -6.18 4.28 -19.24
N THR A 91 -7.50 4.21 -19.03
CA THR A 91 -8.46 4.95 -19.86
C THR A 91 -8.39 6.47 -19.64
N MET A 92 -7.99 6.94 -18.44
CA MET A 92 -7.74 8.37 -18.20
C MET A 92 -6.49 8.86 -18.96
N ILE A 93 -5.43 8.05 -19.00
CA ILE A 93 -4.23 8.35 -19.80
C ILE A 93 -4.59 8.42 -21.29
N SER A 94 -5.32 7.44 -21.82
CA SER A 94 -5.76 7.45 -23.22
C SER A 94 -6.64 8.65 -23.57
N ARG A 95 -7.47 9.14 -22.62
CA ARG A 95 -8.26 10.36 -22.81
C ARG A 95 -7.40 11.61 -22.87
N ALA A 96 -6.42 11.76 -21.97
CA ALA A 96 -5.49 12.89 -21.99
C ALA A 96 -4.68 12.94 -23.32
N ILE A 97 -4.28 11.78 -23.83
CA ILE A 97 -3.62 11.66 -25.14
C ILE A 97 -4.57 12.08 -26.28
N ALA A 98 -5.83 11.65 -26.25
CA ALA A 98 -6.83 12.03 -27.26
C ALA A 98 -7.17 13.53 -27.22
N GLU A 99 -7.12 14.15 -26.04
CA GLU A 99 -7.28 15.60 -25.84
C GLU A 99 -6.01 16.40 -26.24
N GLY A 100 -4.87 15.73 -26.45
CA GLY A 100 -3.59 16.35 -26.80
C GLY A 100 -2.80 16.90 -25.61
N ASP A 101 -3.21 16.60 -24.38
CA ASP A 101 -2.54 17.02 -23.14
C ASP A 101 -1.52 15.96 -22.70
N TYR A 102 -0.34 16.00 -23.32
CA TYR A 102 0.74 15.06 -23.05
C TYR A 102 1.34 15.22 -21.65
N GLY A 103 1.43 16.45 -21.13
CA GLY A 103 1.98 16.69 -19.79
C GLY A 103 1.16 16.02 -18.70
N LYS A 104 -0.18 16.10 -18.81
CA LYS A 104 -1.08 15.38 -17.90
C LYS A 104 -1.04 13.87 -18.09
N ALA A 105 -0.88 13.38 -19.33
CA ALA A 105 -0.74 11.95 -19.59
C ALA A 105 0.52 11.37 -18.92
N GLU A 106 1.63 12.09 -18.98
CA GLU A 106 2.91 11.74 -18.34
C GLU A 106 2.78 11.71 -16.81
N GLU A 107 2.22 12.76 -16.19
CA GLU A 107 2.00 12.79 -14.74
C GLU A 107 1.14 11.60 -14.26
N LEU A 108 0.07 11.27 -15.00
CA LEU A 108 -0.78 10.12 -14.70
C LEU A 108 -0.03 8.79 -14.84
N SER A 109 0.89 8.68 -15.79
CA SER A 109 1.74 7.51 -15.99
C SER A 109 2.73 7.33 -14.85
N ASP A 110 3.48 8.37 -14.49
CA ASP A 110 4.48 8.31 -13.42
C ASP A 110 3.85 8.01 -12.07
N ARG A 111 2.69 8.61 -11.80
CA ARG A 111 1.90 8.34 -10.61
C ARG A 111 1.45 6.87 -10.55
N LEU A 112 1.04 6.31 -11.69
CA LEU A 112 0.65 4.90 -11.78
C LEU A 112 1.84 3.99 -11.58
N ALA A 113 2.97 4.26 -12.23
CA ALA A 113 4.21 3.49 -12.08
C ALA A 113 4.72 3.48 -10.62
N THR A 114 4.73 4.65 -9.97
CA THR A 114 5.12 4.79 -8.56
C THR A 114 4.21 3.97 -7.65
N ARG A 115 2.89 4.02 -7.89
CA ARG A 115 1.93 3.24 -7.10
C ARG A 115 2.11 1.74 -7.31
N GLU A 116 2.29 1.29 -8.54
CA GLU A 116 2.52 -0.13 -8.85
C GLU A 116 3.81 -0.63 -8.22
N LEU A 117 4.87 0.18 -8.24
CA LEU A 117 6.12 -0.12 -7.55
C LEU A 117 5.90 -0.25 -6.04
N ALA A 118 5.21 0.71 -5.41
CA ALA A 118 4.89 0.66 -3.98
C ALA A 118 4.11 -0.61 -3.59
N VAL A 119 3.17 -1.04 -4.44
CA VAL A 119 2.43 -2.30 -4.22
C VAL A 119 3.36 -3.51 -4.28
N LYS A 120 4.28 -3.56 -5.25
CA LYS A 120 5.25 -4.66 -5.34
C LYS A 120 6.18 -4.71 -4.11
N ILE A 121 6.62 -3.55 -3.63
CA ILE A 121 7.45 -3.44 -2.41
C ILE A 121 6.69 -3.98 -1.19
N ALA A 122 5.43 -3.58 -1.00
CA ALA A 122 4.61 -4.05 0.10
C ALA A 122 4.41 -5.57 0.04
N GLN A 123 4.07 -6.11 -1.14
CA GLN A 123 3.93 -7.55 -1.34
C GLN A 123 5.22 -8.32 -1.06
N ALA A 124 6.37 -7.80 -1.49
CA ALA A 124 7.67 -8.40 -1.22
C ALA A 124 7.98 -8.41 0.28
N ALA A 125 7.65 -7.34 1.00
CA ALA A 125 7.83 -7.26 2.45
C ALA A 125 6.94 -8.27 3.19
N ASP A 126 5.67 -8.37 2.81
CA ASP A 126 4.74 -9.36 3.36
C ASP A 126 5.25 -10.79 3.15
N CYS A 127 5.79 -11.09 1.96
CA CYS A 127 6.40 -12.39 1.65
C CYS A 127 7.59 -12.71 2.56
N ARG A 128 8.49 -11.73 2.74
CA ARG A 128 9.67 -11.87 3.62
C ARG A 128 9.25 -12.15 5.06
N ASP A 129 8.31 -11.36 5.57
CA ASP A 129 7.87 -11.45 6.95
C ASP A 129 7.11 -12.78 7.21
N PHE A 130 6.34 -13.25 6.22
CA PHE A 130 5.74 -14.58 6.24
C PHE A 130 6.79 -15.69 6.26
N ALA A 131 7.81 -15.62 5.40
CA ALA A 131 8.89 -16.62 5.34
C ALA A 131 9.64 -16.70 6.68
N ARG A 132 9.97 -15.55 7.28
CA ARG A 132 10.61 -15.46 8.60
C ARG A 132 9.73 -16.05 9.70
N THR A 133 8.47 -15.62 9.77
CA THR A 133 7.50 -16.14 10.75
C THR A 133 7.33 -17.65 10.61
N LYS A 134 7.31 -18.17 9.38
CA LYS A 134 7.20 -19.60 9.09
C LYS A 134 8.42 -20.36 9.60
N GLN A 135 9.62 -19.85 9.35
CA GLN A 135 10.88 -20.45 9.80
C GLN A 135 11.00 -20.45 11.34
N GLU A 136 10.63 -19.34 11.99
CA GLU A 136 10.63 -19.23 13.46
C GLU A 136 9.62 -20.19 14.11
N ALA A 137 8.42 -20.29 13.52
CA ALA A 137 7.43 -21.26 13.94
C ALA A 137 7.97 -22.69 13.79
N GLU A 138 8.58 -23.03 12.66
CA GLU A 138 9.18 -24.35 12.44
C GLU A 138 10.35 -24.65 13.39
N ALA A 139 11.19 -23.67 13.71
CA ALA A 139 12.26 -23.79 14.69
C ALA A 139 11.75 -23.99 16.12
N SER A 140 10.55 -23.49 16.44
CA SER A 140 9.87 -23.67 17.73
C SER A 140 9.03 -24.95 17.81
N GLN A 141 8.65 -25.51 16.66
CA GLN A 141 7.82 -26.71 16.55
C GLN A 141 8.46 -28.06 16.95
N PRO A 142 9.79 -28.33 16.91
CA PRO A 142 10.31 -29.64 17.30
C PRO A 142 9.99 -29.98 18.76
N ALA A 143 9.91 -28.99 19.65
CA ALA A 143 9.50 -29.18 21.03
C ALA A 143 7.99 -29.44 21.19
N GLN A 144 7.14 -28.80 20.36
CA GLN A 144 5.69 -29.00 20.40
C GLN A 144 5.22 -30.28 19.69
N LYS A 145 5.81 -30.64 18.54
CA LYS A 145 5.47 -31.85 17.78
C LYS A 145 5.78 -33.12 18.57
N ARG A 146 6.85 -33.12 19.37
CA ARG A 146 7.16 -34.21 20.32
C ARG A 146 6.14 -34.34 21.44
N ARG A 147 5.55 -33.23 21.92
CA ARG A 147 4.51 -33.22 22.96
C ARG A 147 3.12 -33.63 22.44
N LYS A 148 2.85 -33.40 21.14
CA LYS A 148 1.57 -33.71 20.48
C LYS A 148 1.57 -35.04 19.71
N GLN A 149 2.56 -35.93 19.93
CA GLN A 149 2.43 -37.30 19.45
C GLN A 149 1.25 -37.97 20.18
N ILE A 150 0.08 -37.92 19.56
CA ILE A 150 -1.11 -38.62 20.03
C ILE A 150 -0.87 -40.11 19.81
N ALA A 151 -1.13 -40.94 20.82
CA ALA A 151 -0.88 -42.37 20.85
C ALA A 151 -1.79 -43.21 19.91
N TRP A 152 -2.19 -42.67 18.75
CA TRP A 152 -2.90 -43.40 17.69
C TRP A 152 -1.99 -44.32 16.87
N GLY A 153 -0.72 -44.44 17.24
CA GLY A 153 0.16 -45.47 16.71
C GLY A 153 -0.39 -46.84 17.07
N PHE A 154 -0.68 -47.65 16.05
CA PHE A 154 -0.95 -49.08 16.14
C PHE A 154 0.01 -49.73 17.14
N LYS A 155 -0.50 -50.12 18.31
CA LYS A 155 0.25 -50.97 19.25
C LYS A 155 0.33 -52.33 18.57
N ALA A 156 1.45 -52.60 17.90
CA ALA A 156 1.66 -53.87 17.22
C ALA A 156 1.53 -55.01 18.24
N LYS A 157 0.37 -55.67 18.24
CA LYS A 157 0.15 -56.87 19.04
C LYS A 157 1.17 -57.90 18.58
N LYS A 158 1.91 -58.50 19.51
CA LYS A 158 2.91 -59.49 19.13
C LYS A 158 2.19 -60.65 18.43
N ARG A 159 2.77 -61.13 17.32
CA ARG A 159 2.15 -62.05 16.35
C ARG A 159 1.63 -63.37 16.96
N TRP A 160 2.09 -63.73 18.16
CA TRP A 160 1.67 -64.91 18.91
C TRP A 160 0.38 -64.73 19.73
N GLU A 161 -0.13 -63.50 19.93
CA GLU A 161 -1.34 -63.25 20.73
C GLU A 161 -2.64 -63.15 19.91
N THR A 162 -2.56 -63.13 18.57
CA THR A 162 -3.74 -63.04 17.67
C THR A 162 -4.12 -64.40 17.08
N LYS A 163 -3.31 -65.45 17.30
CA LYS A 163 -3.50 -66.78 16.69
C LYS A 163 -3.45 -67.92 17.71
N SER A 164 -4.07 -67.76 18.88
CA SER A 164 -4.43 -68.94 19.70
C SER A 164 -5.61 -68.63 20.62
N ASN A 165 -6.81 -68.53 20.04
CA ASN A 165 -8.04 -68.79 20.80
C ASN A 165 -9.19 -69.21 19.86
N MET A 166 -8.90 -70.11 18.93
CA MET A 166 -9.93 -70.75 18.10
C MET A 166 -9.84 -72.26 18.33
N GLY A 167 -10.60 -72.76 19.30
CA GLY A 167 -10.91 -74.18 19.44
C GLY A 167 -10.23 -74.90 20.60
N PHE A 168 -10.81 -74.76 21.81
CA PHE A 168 -10.83 -75.85 22.78
C PHE A 168 -12.28 -75.98 23.28
N MET A 169 -13.15 -76.53 22.41
CA MET A 169 -14.47 -77.09 22.73
C MET A 169 -14.74 -78.22 21.75
#